data_AF-A0A2G9UI77-F1
#
_entry.id   AF-A0A2G9UI77-F1
#
_cell.length_a   1.000
_cell.length_b   1.000
_cell.length_c   1.000
_cell.angle_alpha   90.00
_cell.angle_beta   90.00
_cell.angle_gamma   90.00
#
_symmetry.space_group_name_H-M   'P 1'
#
loop_
_entity.id
_entity.type
_entity.pdbx_description
1 polymer ?
#
loop_
_entity_poly.entity_id
_entity_poly.type
_entity_poly.pdbx_seq_one_letter_code
_entity_poly.pdbx_strand_id
1 'polypeptide(L)'
;MEDVLGESDETNVLIREWIKPPAGDFSQGEFNEKVILFGTTMMFAALFPLAPLLALVIGIIDLRVDALRLLWLNRRPIPMMASGIGIWLPILYFLQYAAVMTNAFISKFIRLG
;
A
#
# COMPACT_ATOMS: atom_id res chain seq x y z
N MET A 1 10.65 -0.01 47.26
CA MET A 1 11.36 -1.00 46.42
C MET A 1 10.58 -1.30 45.14
N GLU A 2 9.24 -1.20 45.12
CA GLU A 2 8.45 -1.23 43.86
C GLU A 2 8.78 -0.10 42.86
N ASP A 3 9.10 1.12 43.33
CA ASP A 3 9.38 2.25 42.42
C ASP A 3 10.58 2.01 41.49
N VAL A 4 11.62 1.30 41.97
CA VAL A 4 12.83 1.01 41.19
C VAL A 4 12.58 -0.07 40.12
N LEU A 5 11.64 -0.99 40.36
CA LEU A 5 11.23 -2.00 39.38
C LEU A 5 10.35 -1.38 38.29
N GLY A 6 9.43 -0.47 38.67
CA GLY A 6 8.57 0.24 37.73
C GLY A 6 9.33 1.12 36.75
N GLU A 7 10.33 1.87 37.22
CA GLU A 7 11.15 2.74 36.36
C GLU A 7 11.95 1.94 35.30
N SER A 8 12.43 0.75 35.67
CA SER A 8 13.15 -0.14 34.74
C SER A 8 12.24 -0.73 33.66
N ASP A 9 10.98 -1.06 33.99
CA ASP A 9 10.03 -1.65 33.04
C ASP A 9 9.49 -0.59 32.07
N GLU A 10 9.20 0.62 32.55
CA GLU A 10 8.86 1.75 31.68
C GLU A 10 10.00 2.09 30.71
N THR A 11 11.24 2.11 31.21
CA THR A 11 12.42 2.34 30.37
C THR A 11 12.55 1.27 29.27
N ASN A 12 12.25 0.00 29.58
CA ASN A 12 12.24 -1.08 28.59
C ASN A 12 11.16 -0.89 27.50
N VAL A 13 9.97 -0.42 27.87
CA VAL A 13 8.88 -0.12 26.92
C VAL A 13 9.26 1.07 26.03
N LEU A 14 9.80 2.14 26.62
CA LEU A 14 10.21 3.33 25.88
C LEU A 14 11.34 3.04 24.90
N ILE A 15 12.32 2.22 25.29
CA ILE A 15 13.40 1.76 24.40
C ILE A 15 12.81 0.97 23.22
N ARG A 16 11.85 0.07 23.47
CA ARG A 16 11.17 -0.69 22.42
C ARG A 16 10.39 0.21 21.45
N GLU A 17 9.72 1.25 21.94
CA GLU A 17 9.01 2.21 21.09
C GLU A 17 9.96 3.12 20.30
N TRP A 18 11.11 3.47 20.87
CA TRP A 18 12.12 4.30 20.22
C TRP A 18 12.89 3.58 19.11
N ILE A 19 13.05 2.25 19.20
CA ILE A 19 13.69 1.42 18.17
C ILE A 19 12.81 1.29 16.92
N LYS A 20 11.48 1.47 17.03
CA LYS A 20 10.58 1.37 15.87
C LYS A 20 10.91 2.47 14.84
N PRO A 21 10.97 2.13 13.55
CA PRO A 21 11.23 3.10 12.51
C PRO A 21 10.12 4.17 12.46
N PRO A 22 10.47 5.43 12.10
CA PRO A 22 9.49 6.48 11.89
C PRO A 22 8.60 6.16 10.68
N ALA A 23 7.30 6.39 10.81
CA ALA A 23 6.31 6.09 9.76
C ALA A 23 6.35 7.04 8.54
N GLY A 24 7.35 7.92 8.42
CA GLY A 24 7.39 8.99 7.41
C GLY A 24 7.45 8.47 5.97
N ASP A 25 8.38 7.56 5.67
CA ASP A 25 8.53 6.98 4.32
C ASP A 25 7.58 5.81 4.06
N PHE A 26 6.92 5.29 5.10
CA PHE A 26 6.02 4.14 5.01
C PHE A 26 4.85 4.42 4.07
N SER A 27 4.20 5.59 4.18
CA SER A 27 3.01 5.88 3.37
C SER A 27 3.27 5.95 1.87
N GLN A 28 4.46 6.41 1.45
CA GLN A 28 4.78 6.54 0.02
C GLN A 28 5.12 5.20 -0.61
N GLY A 29 5.90 4.38 0.09
CA GLY A 29 6.26 3.03 -0.36
C GLY A 29 5.03 2.13 -0.51
N GLU A 30 4.17 2.12 0.52
CA GLU A 30 2.92 1.36 0.53
C GLU A 30 1.97 1.84 -0.58
N PHE A 31 1.88 3.16 -0.82
CA PHE A 31 1.05 3.67 -1.91
C PHE A 31 1.59 3.25 -3.28
N ASN A 32 2.91 3.29 -3.48
CA ASN A 32 3.54 2.84 -4.72
C ASN A 32 3.24 1.36 -5.03
N GLU A 33 3.37 0.50 -4.01
CA GLU A 33 3.06 -0.92 -4.14
C GLU A 33 1.61 -1.14 -4.61
N LYS A 34 0.65 -0.43 -4.01
CA LYS A 34 -0.76 -0.51 -4.42
C LYS A 34 -1.01 0.04 -5.83
N VAL A 35 -0.31 1.10 -6.23
CA VAL A 35 -0.40 1.66 -7.59
C VAL A 35 0.15 0.68 -8.63
N ILE A 36 1.27 0.01 -8.34
CA ILE A 36 1.85 -1.00 -9.23
C ILE A 36 0.89 -2.19 -9.36
N LEU A 37 0.33 -2.69 -8.25
CA LEU A 37 -0.66 -3.76 -8.27
C LEU A 37 -1.88 -3.39 -9.12
N PHE A 38 -2.43 -2.19 -8.92
CA PHE A 38 -3.54 -1.66 -9.70
C PHE A 38 -3.21 -1.54 -11.20
N GLY A 39 -2.07 -0.93 -11.53
CA GLY A 39 -1.64 -0.73 -12.92
C GLY A 39 -1.42 -2.04 -13.67
N THR A 40 -0.77 -3.00 -13.02
CA THR A 40 -0.52 -4.34 -13.59
C THR A 40 -1.83 -5.08 -13.81
N THR A 41 -2.76 -5.01 -12.85
CA THR A 41 -4.08 -5.65 -12.98
C THR A 41 -4.91 -5.03 -14.11
N MET A 42 -4.91 -3.70 -14.21
CA MET A 42 -5.68 -2.97 -15.23
C MET A 42 -5.13 -3.20 -16.65
N MET A 43 -3.81 -3.25 -16.83
CA MET A 43 -3.20 -3.42 -18.17
C MET A 43 -3.36 -4.84 -18.74
N PHE A 44 -3.47 -5.86 -17.88
CA PHE A 44 -3.52 -7.27 -18.30
C PHE A 44 -4.88 -7.95 -18.12
N ALA A 45 -5.91 -7.20 -17.75
CA ALA A 45 -7.27 -7.72 -17.55
C ALA A 45 -7.83 -8.43 -18.80
N ALA A 46 -7.51 -7.96 -20.02
CA ALA A 46 -7.97 -8.58 -21.26
C ALA A 46 -7.28 -9.91 -21.59
N LEU A 47 -6.07 -10.17 -21.06
CA LEU A 47 -5.36 -11.44 -21.25
C LEU A 47 -5.79 -12.49 -20.23
N PHE A 48 -6.04 -12.07 -18.99
CA PHE A 48 -6.41 -12.96 -17.91
C PHE A 48 -7.61 -12.39 -17.15
N PRO A 49 -8.84 -12.82 -17.47
CA PRO A 49 -10.06 -12.27 -16.86
C PRO A 49 -10.17 -12.57 -15.36
N LEU A 50 -9.35 -13.47 -14.82
CA LEU A 50 -9.29 -13.79 -13.39
C LEU A 50 -8.29 -12.90 -12.61
N ALA A 51 -7.45 -12.11 -13.29
CA ALA A 51 -6.50 -11.19 -12.65
C ALA A 51 -7.16 -10.24 -11.63
N PRO A 52 -8.34 -9.63 -11.91
CA PRO A 52 -8.99 -8.74 -10.97
C PRO A 52 -9.43 -9.44 -9.67
N LEU A 53 -9.79 -10.72 -9.75
CA LEU A 53 -10.20 -11.51 -8.59
C LEU A 53 -8.99 -11.78 -7.68
N LEU A 54 -7.85 -12.14 -8.26
CA LEU A 54 -6.62 -12.34 -7.50
C LEU A 54 -6.14 -11.04 -6.85
N ALA A 55 -6.19 -9.93 -7.59
CA ALA A 55 -5.85 -8.61 -7.06
C ALA A 55 -6.75 -8.19 -5.88
N LEU A 56 -8.03 -8.55 -5.92
CA LEU A 56 -8.97 -8.28 -4.83
C LEU A 56 -8.60 -9.07 -3.56
N VAL A 57 -8.24 -10.35 -3.69
CA VAL A 57 -7.80 -11.17 -2.55
C VAL A 57 -6.49 -10.61 -1.96
N ILE A 58 -5.53 -10.27 -2.81
CA ILE A 58 -4.25 -9.67 -2.38
C ILE A 58 -4.50 -8.35 -1.66
N GLY A 59 -5.34 -7.46 -2.21
CA GLY A 59 -5.66 -6.18 -1.60
C GLY A 59 -6.34 -6.31 -0.22
N ILE A 60 -7.17 -7.34 0.01
CA ILE A 60 -7.77 -7.60 1.33
C ILE A 60 -6.70 -8.06 2.33
N ILE A 61 -5.80 -8.95 1.93
CA ILE A 61 -4.72 -9.45 2.78
C ILE A 61 -3.77 -8.29 3.14
N ASP A 62 -3.35 -7.52 2.14
CA ASP A 62 -2.44 -6.38 2.34
C ASP A 62 -3.06 -5.34 3.27
N LEU A 63 -4.36 -5.02 3.13
CA LEU A 63 -5.03 -4.09 4.04
C LEU A 63 -4.93 -4.54 5.51
N ARG A 64 -4.99 -5.85 5.78
CA ARG A 64 -4.82 -6.39 7.13
C ARG A 64 -3.37 -6.33 7.59
N VAL A 65 -2.44 -6.67 6.70
CA VAL A 65 -1.00 -6.61 6.97
C VAL A 65 -0.57 -5.17 7.27
N ASP A 66 -1.06 -4.19 6.52
CA ASP A 66 -0.76 -2.76 6.72
C ASP A 66 -1.26 -2.25 8.06
N ALA A 67 -2.47 -2.66 8.46
CA ALA A 67 -3.02 -2.34 9.78
C ALA A 67 -2.15 -2.94 10.91
N LEU A 68 -1.67 -4.17 10.74
CA LEU A 68 -0.75 -4.79 11.69
C LEU A 68 0.61 -4.10 11.71
N ARG A 69 1.15 -3.71 10.55
CA ARG A 69 2.43 -2.97 10.44
C ARG A 69 2.34 -1.62 11.14
N LEU A 70 1.22 -0.92 11.01
CA LEU A 70 0.98 0.37 11.69
C LEU A 70 0.87 0.24 13.21
N LEU A 71 0.33 -0.87 13.72
CA LEU A 71 0.18 -1.11 15.17
C LEU A 71 1.47 -1.65 15.82
N TRP A 72 2.13 -2.60 15.16
CA TRP A 72 3.22 -3.37 15.76
C TRP A 72 4.60 -2.92 15.33
N LEU A 73 4.80 -2.56 14.06
CA LEU A 73 6.11 -2.27 13.49
C LEU A 73 6.47 -0.78 13.53
N ASN A 74 5.51 0.10 13.29
CA ASN A 74 5.79 1.54 13.20
C ASN A 74 5.55 2.26 14.54
N ARG A 75 6.27 3.37 14.73
CA ARG A 75 5.95 4.35 15.76
C ARG A 75 4.66 5.08 15.39
N ARG A 76 3.86 5.50 16.38
CA ARG A 76 2.60 6.23 16.15
C ARG A 76 2.85 7.43 15.22
N PRO A 77 2.23 7.47 14.02
CA PRO A 77 2.38 8.59 13.11
C PRO A 77 1.69 9.84 13.70
N ILE A 78 2.29 11.00 13.44
CA ILE A 78 1.70 12.29 13.82
C ILE A 78 0.58 12.59 12.81
N PRO A 79 -0.65 12.92 13.26
CA PRO A 79 -1.73 13.25 12.35
C PRO A 79 -1.37 14.49 11.52
N MET A 80 -1.30 14.31 10.21
CA MET A 80 -1.08 15.38 9.24
C MET A 80 -2.36 15.59 8.44
N MET A 81 -2.82 16.84 8.35
CA MET A 81 -3.95 17.17 7.48
C MET A 81 -3.48 17.08 6.02
N ALA A 82 -4.08 16.18 5.25
CA ALA A 82 -3.84 16.06 3.82
C ALA A 82 -5.09 16.52 3.06
N SER A 83 -4.92 17.40 2.06
CA SER A 83 -6.02 17.87 1.20
C SER A 83 -6.49 16.83 0.19
N GLY A 84 -5.83 15.67 0.12
CA GLY A 84 -6.14 14.56 -0.77
C GLY A 84 -4.93 13.66 -1.00
N ILE A 85 -5.04 12.76 -1.98
CA ILE A 85 -3.95 11.86 -2.38
C ILE A 85 -2.76 12.59 -3.02
N GLY A 86 -2.93 13.82 -3.52
CA GLY A 86 -1.85 14.62 -4.11
C GLY A 86 -1.43 14.11 -5.49
N ILE A 87 -0.11 13.98 -5.72
CA ILE A 87 0.51 13.65 -7.02
C ILE A 87 0.06 12.30 -7.59
N TRP A 88 -0.48 11.40 -6.78
CA TRP A 88 -0.85 10.09 -7.29
C TRP A 88 -2.15 10.06 -8.09
N LEU A 89 -3.04 11.04 -7.91
CA LEU A 89 -4.25 11.15 -8.73
C LEU A 89 -3.93 11.26 -10.24
N PRO A 90 -3.08 12.20 -10.70
CA PRO A 90 -2.71 12.26 -12.11
C PRO A 90 -1.95 11.01 -12.60
N ILE A 91 -1.18 10.34 -11.72
CA ILE A 91 -0.51 9.06 -12.06
C ILE A 91 -1.54 7.96 -12.32
N LEU A 92 -2.56 7.85 -11.47
CA LEU A 92 -3.64 6.88 -11.65
C LEU A 92 -4.45 7.14 -12.92
N TYR A 93 -4.74 8.40 -13.24
CA TYR A 93 -5.39 8.75 -14.51
C TYR A 93 -4.54 8.36 -15.72
N PHE A 94 -3.23 8.66 -15.68
CA PHE A 94 -2.31 8.25 -16.74
C PHE A 94 -2.29 6.74 -16.94
N LEU A 95 -2.20 5.97 -15.85
CA LEU A 95 -2.27 4.50 -15.87
C LEU A 95 -3.59 4.00 -16.45
N GLN A 96 -4.71 4.63 -16.12
CA GLN A 96 -6.03 4.25 -16.63
C GLN A 96 -6.14 4.47 -18.14
N TYR A 97 -5.70 5.62 -18.66
CA TYR A 97 -5.67 5.86 -20.10
C TYR A 97 -4.75 4.88 -20.84
N ALA A 98 -3.57 4.61 -20.28
CA ALA A 98 -2.65 3.62 -20.84
C ALA A 98 -3.26 2.21 -20.85
N ALA A 99 -3.95 1.82 -19.77
CA ALA A 99 -4.61 0.52 -19.68
C ALA A 99 -5.75 0.35 -20.72
N VAL A 100 -6.54 1.39 -20.97
CA VAL A 100 -7.59 1.35 -22.02
C VAL A 100 -6.97 1.14 -23.40
N MET A 101 -5.89 1.87 -23.71
CA MET A 101 -5.17 1.73 -24.98
C MET A 101 -4.62 0.31 -25.14
N THR A 102 -3.89 -0.20 -24.15
CA THR A 102 -3.27 -1.53 -24.17
C THR A 102 -4.32 -2.64 -24.30
N ASN A 103 -5.40 -2.59 -23.52
CA ASN A 103 -6.47 -3.60 -23.62
C ASN A 103 -7.16 -3.54 -24.99
N ALA A 104 -7.39 -2.36 -25.56
CA ALA A 104 -7.97 -2.24 -26.90
C ALA A 104 -7.08 -2.87 -27.99
N PHE A 105 -5.77 -2.66 -27.91
CA PHE A 105 -4.81 -3.32 -28.80
C PHE A 105 -4.82 -4.84 -28.63
N ILE A 106 -4.79 -5.32 -27.39
CA ILE A 106 -4.81 -6.75 -27.05
C ILE A 106 -6.08 -7.42 -27.59
N SER A 107 -7.26 -6.87 -27.30
CA SER A 107 -8.52 -7.42 -27.77
C SER A 107 -8.60 -7.46 -29.29
N LYS A 108 -8.11 -6.42 -29.97
CA LYS A 108 -8.08 -6.37 -31.44
C LYS A 108 -7.11 -7.40 -32.02
N PHE A 109 -5.94 -7.57 -31.43
CA PHE A 109 -4.95 -8.57 -31.85
C PHE A 109 -5.49 -10.00 -31.69
N ILE A 110 -6.08 -10.32 -30.53
CA ILE A 110 -6.68 -11.63 -30.27
C ILE A 110 -7.84 -11.94 -31.24
N ARG A 111 -8.59 -10.91 -31.67
CA ARG A 111 -9.74 -11.05 -32.56
C ARG A 111 -9.35 -11.21 -34.04
N LEU A 112 -8.18 -10.71 -34.45
CA LEU A 112 -7.72 -10.68 -35.85
C LEU A 112 -6.73 -11.79 -36.21
N GLY A 113 -6.16 -12.48 -35.22
CA GLY A 113 -5.28 -13.64 -35.39
C GLY A 113 -6.01 -14.96 -35.56
#